data_AF-A0A813H5C0-F1
#
_entry.id   AF-A0A813H5C0-F1
#
_cell.length_a   1.000
_cell.length_b   1.000
_cell.length_c   1.000
_cell.angle_alpha   90.00
_cell.angle_beta   90.00
_cell.angle_gamma   90.00
#
_symmetry.space_group_name_H-M   'P 1'
#
loop_
_entity.id
_entity.type
_entity.pdbx_description
1 polymer ?
#
loop_
_entity_poly.entity_id
_entity_poly.type
_entity_poly.pdbx_seq_one_letter_code
_entity_poly.pdbx_strand_id
1 'polypeptide(L)'
;MGDRDLKMLFRGHSASPYFMAGQQVLMAAWRKAKRSKALPGTWREVGWVLTLRTFLQKIGCLEVAAWRWTTRLGGIIDLDPSSGDFDQTSGAVGHNTREAWRLTHFERWLARSDARIDSRQCQAIIYNEQRCTLTRKLVANDSHRFAVVTGASVSPQKFEVMLSHKDRRNGREPNTILCPWCKEARGADWEHMVSKCNASGKPPELAPPTDLLQRRLGWASIARAHSYNFAVLDWMAEVRQRILEERYEHMSSAPKVQGTGRIAAAATAASYSSSNDHSNRQTAKGAAAATSAATATATAAATRQPQKRKAASQSSGRSASAGGDQKAVTSSSTKSKLSTPAKKRKCSEVLNGCPPLKKCRRSTTAAVPGGVVS
;
A
#
# COMPACT_ATOMS: atom_id res chain seq x y z
N MET A 1 -7.44 14.79 12.82
CA MET A 1 -6.51 13.64 12.97
C MET A 1 -6.66 12.73 11.76
N GLY A 2 -5.56 12.18 11.21
CA GLY A 2 -5.63 11.23 10.09
C GLY A 2 -6.30 9.91 10.46
N ASP A 3 -6.79 9.20 9.44
CA ASP A 3 -7.49 7.93 9.61
C ASP A 3 -6.58 6.85 10.19
N ARG A 4 -7.09 6.08 11.16
CA ARG A 4 -6.31 5.02 11.82
C ARG A 4 -5.95 3.91 10.83
N ASP A 5 -6.90 3.50 9.99
CA ASP A 5 -6.71 2.36 9.09
C ASP A 5 -5.76 2.74 7.95
N LEU A 6 -5.89 3.94 7.40
CA LEU A 6 -4.93 4.44 6.40
C LEU A 6 -3.52 4.62 6.99
N LYS A 7 -3.40 5.09 8.25
CA LYS A 7 -2.10 5.17 8.92
C LYS A 7 -1.42 3.81 9.02
N MET A 8 -2.17 2.77 9.40
CA MET A 8 -1.65 1.40 9.46
C MET A 8 -1.23 0.91 8.08
N LEU A 9 -2.05 1.14 7.06
CA LEU A 9 -1.75 0.77 5.68
C LEU A 9 -0.41 1.33 5.17
N PHE A 10 -0.10 2.60 5.49
CA PHE A 10 1.09 3.30 5.00
C PHE A 10 2.32 3.18 5.88
N ARG A 11 2.19 3.23 7.21
CA ARG A 11 3.32 2.95 8.12
C ARG A 11 3.78 1.50 8.02
N GLY A 12 2.88 0.63 7.58
CA GLY A 12 3.16 -0.78 7.42
C GLY A 12 3.04 -1.55 8.73
N HIS A 13 3.23 -2.84 8.59
CA HIS A 13 2.97 -3.83 9.62
C HIS A 13 3.80 -3.69 10.90
N SER A 14 5.00 -3.11 10.80
CA SER A 14 5.88 -2.85 11.96
C SER A 14 5.28 -1.86 12.97
N ALA A 15 4.32 -1.03 12.54
CA ALA A 15 3.62 -0.11 13.44
C ALA A 15 2.53 -0.78 14.31
N SER A 16 2.26 -2.08 14.11
CA SER A 16 1.24 -2.83 14.83
C SER A 16 1.88 -3.97 15.64
N PRO A 17 2.10 -3.81 16.96
CA PRO A 17 2.65 -4.86 17.82
C PRO A 17 1.84 -6.17 17.74
N TYR A 18 0.51 -6.04 17.64
CA TYR A 18 -0.38 -7.17 17.45
C TYR A 18 -0.07 -7.96 16.17
N PHE A 19 0.14 -7.27 15.04
CA PHE A 19 0.47 -7.94 13.79
C PHE A 19 1.86 -8.57 13.84
N MET A 20 2.85 -7.87 14.41
CA MET A 20 4.20 -8.40 14.56
C MET A 20 4.19 -9.71 15.37
N ALA A 21 3.49 -9.74 16.51
CA ALA A 21 3.37 -10.94 17.33
C ALA A 21 2.70 -12.10 16.56
N GLY A 22 1.56 -11.83 15.90
CA GLY A 22 0.86 -12.84 15.10
C GLY A 22 1.69 -13.39 13.94
N GLN A 23 2.40 -12.51 13.22
CA GLN A 23 3.30 -12.91 12.14
C GLN A 23 4.46 -13.76 12.66
N GLN A 24 5.03 -13.45 13.83
CA GLN A 24 6.10 -14.27 14.41
C GLN A 24 5.62 -15.68 14.78
N VAL A 25 4.42 -15.80 15.35
CA VAL A 25 3.79 -17.10 15.65
C VAL A 25 3.57 -17.90 14.38
N LEU A 26 3.01 -17.28 13.34
CA LEU A 26 2.81 -17.89 12.03
C LEU A 26 4.14 -18.39 11.44
N MET A 27 5.17 -17.55 11.44
CA MET A 27 6.47 -17.93 10.89
C MET A 27 7.18 -19.00 11.71
N ALA A 28 6.96 -19.05 13.03
CA ALA A 28 7.46 -20.13 13.87
C ALA A 28 6.77 -21.47 13.54
N ALA A 29 5.45 -21.47 13.34
CA ALA A 29 4.69 -22.63 12.91
C ALA A 29 5.16 -23.14 11.54
N TRP A 30 5.32 -22.24 10.57
CA TRP A 30 5.86 -22.57 9.24
C TRP A 30 7.27 -23.17 9.32
N ARG A 31 8.19 -22.57 10.09
CA ARG A 31 9.55 -23.10 10.30
C ARG A 31 9.54 -24.47 10.95
N LYS A 32 8.61 -24.73 11.87
CA LYS A 32 8.44 -26.04 12.50
C LYS A 32 8.02 -27.06 11.45
N ALA A 33 6.95 -26.79 10.70
CA ALA A 33 6.45 -27.67 9.65
C ALA A 33 7.50 -27.99 8.59
N LYS A 34 8.19 -26.96 8.09
CA LYS A 34 9.28 -27.11 7.12
C LYS A 34 10.38 -28.03 7.62
N ARG A 35 10.82 -27.87 8.88
CA ARG A 35 11.92 -28.67 9.45
C ARG A 35 11.51 -30.11 9.71
N SER A 36 10.31 -30.34 10.24
CA SER A 36 9.83 -31.68 10.55
C SER A 36 9.26 -32.42 9.34
N LYS A 37 9.00 -31.73 8.22
CA LYS A 37 8.23 -32.25 7.08
C LYS A 37 6.89 -32.86 7.50
N ALA A 38 6.29 -32.28 8.53
CA ALA A 38 5.03 -32.71 9.14
C ALA A 38 4.23 -31.49 9.58
N LEU A 39 2.96 -31.67 9.90
CA LEU A 39 2.13 -30.59 10.43
C LEU A 39 2.78 -29.95 11.68
N PRO A 40 2.63 -28.63 11.91
CA PRO A 40 3.20 -27.95 13.08
C PRO A 40 2.78 -28.54 14.43
N GLY A 41 1.65 -29.23 14.48
CA GLY A 41 1.12 -29.90 15.65
C GLY A 41 -0.31 -30.38 15.40
N THR A 42 -0.94 -30.93 16.43
CA THR A 42 -2.36 -31.27 16.38
C THR A 42 -3.19 -30.00 16.21
N TRP A 43 -4.09 -29.98 15.24
CA TRP A 43 -5.07 -28.91 15.06
C TRP A 43 -6.08 -28.97 16.21
N ARG A 44 -5.87 -28.16 17.26
CA ARG A 44 -6.73 -28.10 18.45
C ARG A 44 -7.17 -26.66 18.70
N GLU A 45 -8.35 -26.48 19.27
CA GLU A 45 -8.91 -25.16 19.57
C GLU A 45 -8.38 -24.54 20.88
N VAL A 46 -7.10 -24.74 21.19
CA VAL A 46 -6.48 -24.24 22.44
C VAL A 46 -5.07 -23.71 22.21
N GLY A 47 -4.63 -22.83 23.12
CA GLY A 47 -3.26 -22.31 23.18
C GLY A 47 -2.84 -21.51 21.94
N TRP A 48 -1.63 -21.79 21.44
CA TRP A 48 -1.03 -21.02 20.35
C TRP A 48 -1.74 -21.25 19.00
N VAL A 49 -2.37 -22.42 18.80
CA VAL A 49 -3.13 -22.72 17.58
C VAL A 49 -4.36 -21.83 17.49
N LEU A 50 -5.12 -21.70 18.58
CA LEU A 50 -6.25 -20.78 18.67
C LEU A 50 -5.79 -19.34 18.43
N THR A 51 -4.65 -18.93 19.02
CA THR A 51 -4.08 -17.59 18.83
C THR A 51 -3.78 -17.31 17.36
N LEU A 52 -3.16 -18.26 16.66
CA LEU A 52 -2.86 -18.15 15.23
C LEU A 52 -4.14 -18.05 14.40
N ARG A 53 -5.13 -18.91 14.68
CA ARG A 53 -6.44 -18.90 14.03
C ARG A 53 -7.14 -17.54 14.17
N THR A 54 -7.25 -17.04 15.40
CA THR A 54 -7.85 -15.73 15.70
C THR A 54 -7.10 -14.60 15.00
N PHE A 55 -5.76 -14.66 14.98
CA PHE A 55 -4.95 -13.67 14.28
C PHE A 55 -5.27 -13.65 12.77
N LEU A 56 -5.22 -14.81 12.11
CA LEU A 56 -5.49 -14.93 10.67
C LEU A 56 -6.93 -14.51 10.32
N GLN A 57 -7.91 -14.89 11.14
CA GLN A 57 -9.30 -14.47 10.97
C GLN A 57 -9.46 -12.95 11.10
N LYS A 58 -8.78 -12.31 12.07
CA LYS A 58 -8.85 -10.85 12.28
C LYS A 58 -8.24 -10.02 11.15
N ILE A 59 -7.33 -10.62 10.36
CA ILE A 59 -6.76 -10.02 9.15
C ILE A 59 -7.46 -10.49 7.87
N GLY A 60 -8.66 -11.08 8.00
CA GLY A 60 -9.52 -11.41 6.86
C GLY A 60 -9.15 -12.69 6.12
N CYS A 61 -8.30 -13.54 6.68
CA CYS A 61 -8.07 -14.87 6.14
C CYS A 61 -9.22 -15.81 6.49
N LEU A 62 -9.60 -16.67 5.54
CA LEU A 62 -10.61 -17.71 5.70
C LEU A 62 -9.93 -19.07 5.80
N GLU A 63 -10.24 -19.83 6.84
CA GLU A 63 -9.73 -21.19 7.00
C GLU A 63 -10.45 -22.12 6.02
N VAL A 64 -9.67 -22.86 5.23
CA VAL A 64 -10.21 -23.80 4.23
C VAL A 64 -9.92 -25.25 4.61
N ALA A 65 -8.86 -25.50 5.37
CA ALA A 65 -8.54 -26.79 5.98
C ALA A 65 -7.68 -26.58 7.22
N ALA A 66 -7.42 -27.64 7.98
CA ALA A 66 -6.44 -27.60 9.05
C ALA A 66 -5.09 -27.10 8.51
N TRP A 67 -4.50 -26.09 9.16
CA TRP A 67 -3.23 -25.49 8.76
C TRP A 67 -3.23 -24.78 7.37
N ARG A 68 -4.41 -24.52 6.79
CA ARG A 68 -4.53 -23.88 5.47
C ARG A 68 -5.60 -22.79 5.46
N TRP A 69 -5.21 -21.63 4.92
CA TRP A 69 -6.09 -20.46 4.78
C TRP A 69 -6.01 -19.86 3.39
N THR A 70 -7.10 -19.22 2.98
CA THR A 70 -7.14 -18.36 1.79
C THR A 70 -7.38 -16.91 2.19
N THR A 71 -6.79 -15.99 1.45
CA THR A 71 -7.05 -14.55 1.57
C THR A 71 -8.13 -14.14 0.58
N ARG A 72 -8.79 -13.00 0.83
CA ARG A 72 -9.76 -12.44 -0.14
C ARG A 72 -9.14 -12.03 -1.47
N LEU A 73 -7.81 -11.92 -1.54
CA LEU A 73 -7.05 -11.65 -2.76
C LEU A 73 -6.67 -12.94 -3.52
N GLY A 74 -7.12 -14.11 -3.05
CA GLY A 74 -6.78 -15.41 -3.63
C GLY A 74 -5.40 -15.95 -3.22
N GLY A 75 -4.63 -15.23 -2.42
CA GLY A 75 -3.37 -15.73 -1.85
C GLY A 75 -3.62 -16.84 -0.83
N ILE A 76 -2.78 -17.87 -0.85
CA ILE A 76 -2.86 -19.04 0.05
C ILE A 76 -1.82 -18.93 1.16
N ILE A 77 -2.20 -19.29 2.37
CA ILE A 77 -1.29 -19.49 3.50
C ILE A 77 -1.41 -20.97 3.87
N ASP A 78 -0.42 -21.77 3.49
CA ASP A 78 -0.40 -23.21 3.73
C ASP A 78 0.78 -23.58 4.64
N LEU A 79 0.49 -24.30 5.71
CA LEU A 79 1.47 -24.81 6.67
C LEU A 79 1.55 -26.34 6.67
N ASP A 80 0.89 -27.02 5.74
CA ASP A 80 0.99 -28.47 5.54
C ASP A 80 2.07 -28.83 4.51
N PRO A 81 3.22 -29.41 4.91
CA PRO A 81 4.29 -29.76 3.97
C PRO A 81 3.92 -30.80 2.91
N SER A 82 2.83 -31.54 3.11
CA SER A 82 2.33 -32.53 2.14
C SER A 82 1.47 -31.91 1.05
N SER A 83 1.00 -30.67 1.25
CA SER A 83 0.23 -29.91 0.27
C SER A 83 1.09 -29.45 -0.89
N GLY A 84 0.53 -29.51 -2.11
CA GLY A 84 1.17 -28.95 -3.31
C GLY A 84 1.33 -27.42 -3.26
N ASP A 85 0.59 -26.74 -2.39
CA ASP A 85 0.63 -25.28 -2.23
C ASP A 85 1.60 -24.83 -1.12
N PHE A 86 2.32 -25.75 -0.48
CA PHE A 86 3.29 -25.42 0.55
C PHE A 86 4.51 -24.73 -0.06
N ASP A 87 4.62 -23.41 0.18
CA ASP A 87 5.81 -22.65 -0.21
C ASP A 87 7.00 -23.07 0.66
N GLN A 88 8.02 -23.65 0.01
CA GLN A 88 9.29 -23.96 0.65
C GLN A 88 10.06 -22.71 1.08
N THR A 89 9.74 -21.55 0.51
CA THR A 89 10.26 -20.26 0.93
C THR A 89 9.29 -19.62 1.93
N SER A 90 9.81 -18.86 2.89
CA SER A 90 8.96 -18.06 3.78
C SER A 90 8.32 -16.85 3.07
N GLY A 91 8.65 -16.65 1.79
CA GLY A 91 8.34 -15.46 1.01
C GLY A 91 6.85 -15.28 0.81
N ALA A 92 6.17 -16.29 0.23
CA ALA A 92 4.74 -16.17 -0.08
C ALA A 92 3.89 -16.12 1.20
N VAL A 93 4.17 -16.97 2.20
CA VAL A 93 3.45 -16.97 3.48
C VAL A 93 3.49 -15.58 4.13
N GLY A 94 4.69 -15.02 4.29
CA GLY A 94 4.86 -13.69 4.86
C GLY A 94 4.24 -12.58 4.01
N HIS A 95 4.34 -12.68 2.67
CA HIS A 95 3.75 -11.71 1.75
C HIS A 95 2.22 -11.73 1.81
N ASN A 96 1.58 -12.89 1.63
CA ASN A 96 0.12 -13.05 1.66
C ASN A 96 -0.49 -12.60 2.99
N THR A 97 0.19 -12.88 4.11
CA THR A 97 -0.22 -12.40 5.43
C THR A 97 -0.20 -10.87 5.52
N ARG A 98 0.85 -10.21 5.01
CA ARG A 98 0.94 -8.74 4.99
C ARG A 98 -0.10 -8.12 4.07
N GLU A 99 -0.37 -8.73 2.91
CA GLU A 99 -1.39 -8.24 1.98
C GLU A 99 -2.81 -8.38 2.54
N ALA A 100 -3.15 -9.51 3.17
CA ALA A 100 -4.44 -9.69 3.82
C ALA A 100 -4.70 -8.63 4.89
N TRP A 101 -3.68 -8.32 5.69
CA TRP A 101 -3.75 -7.26 6.69
C TRP A 101 -3.94 -5.86 6.11
N ARG A 102 -3.22 -5.54 5.01
CA ARG A 102 -3.38 -4.26 4.30
C ARG A 102 -4.78 -4.12 3.71
N LEU A 103 -5.28 -5.16 3.05
CA LEU A 103 -6.63 -5.19 2.50
C LEU A 103 -7.66 -4.96 3.62
N THR A 104 -7.53 -5.65 4.75
CA THR A 104 -8.46 -5.50 5.89
C THR A 104 -8.53 -4.04 6.37
N HIS A 105 -7.40 -3.34 6.46
CA HIS A 105 -7.41 -1.92 6.82
C HIS A 105 -8.04 -1.06 5.74
N PHE A 106 -7.76 -1.33 4.47
CA PHE A 106 -8.39 -0.60 3.37
C PHE A 106 -9.91 -0.77 3.35
N GLU A 107 -10.41 -1.99 3.51
CA GLU A 107 -11.85 -2.29 3.58
C GLU A 107 -12.50 -1.63 4.80
N ARG A 108 -11.84 -1.66 5.97
CA ARG A 108 -12.34 -0.96 7.17
C ARG A 108 -12.44 0.54 6.95
N TRP A 109 -11.46 1.15 6.28
CA TRP A 109 -11.53 2.57 5.92
C TRP A 109 -12.72 2.86 4.99
N LEU A 110 -12.94 2.04 3.96
CA LEU A 110 -14.07 2.20 3.04
C LEU A 110 -15.42 2.03 3.73
N ALA A 111 -15.53 1.08 4.67
CA ALA A 111 -16.76 0.82 5.42
C ALA A 111 -17.22 2.01 6.29
N ARG A 112 -16.34 2.98 6.57
CA ARG A 112 -16.64 4.18 7.39
C ARG A 112 -17.16 5.35 6.54
N SER A 113 -18.04 5.07 5.58
CA SER A 113 -18.58 6.08 4.66
C SER A 113 -19.54 7.07 5.32
N ASP A 114 -20.08 6.72 6.47
CA ASP A 114 -20.91 7.58 7.33
C ASP A 114 -20.07 8.68 8.01
N ALA A 115 -18.86 8.34 8.46
CA ALA A 115 -18.02 9.22 9.25
C ALA A 115 -17.12 10.14 8.42
N ARG A 116 -16.77 9.74 7.17
CA ARG A 116 -15.75 10.43 6.37
C ARG A 116 -16.19 10.65 4.92
N ILE A 117 -16.04 11.88 4.45
CA ILE A 117 -16.29 12.23 3.05
C ILE A 117 -15.34 11.49 2.09
N ASP A 118 -14.09 11.28 2.50
CA ASP A 118 -13.08 10.65 1.65
C ASP A 118 -13.42 9.19 1.35
N SER A 119 -13.83 8.41 2.35
CA SER A 119 -14.23 7.00 2.14
C SER A 119 -15.53 6.91 1.35
N ARG A 120 -16.52 7.77 1.65
CA ARG A 120 -17.79 7.84 0.92
C ARG A 120 -17.59 8.10 -0.57
N GLN A 121 -16.70 9.03 -0.93
CA GLN A 121 -16.40 9.32 -2.33
C GLN A 121 -15.55 8.24 -3.01
N CYS A 122 -14.88 7.39 -2.24
CA CYS A 122 -14.00 6.34 -2.75
C CYS A 122 -14.59 4.92 -2.64
N GLN A 123 -15.89 4.77 -2.37
CA GLN A 123 -16.54 3.46 -2.17
C GLN A 123 -16.35 2.50 -3.36
N ALA A 124 -16.29 3.03 -4.59
CA ALA A 124 -16.10 2.23 -5.80
C ALA A 124 -14.63 1.84 -6.07
N ILE A 125 -13.68 2.27 -5.24
CA ILE A 125 -12.26 2.01 -5.45
C ILE A 125 -11.90 0.62 -4.90
N ILE A 126 -11.33 -0.20 -5.77
CA ILE A 126 -10.85 -1.55 -5.42
C ILE A 126 -9.42 -1.45 -4.88
N TYR A 127 -9.11 -2.25 -3.86
CA TYR A 127 -7.76 -2.37 -3.32
C TYR A 127 -6.76 -2.80 -4.40
N ASN A 128 -5.58 -2.18 -4.42
CA ASN A 128 -4.51 -2.53 -5.34
C ASN A 128 -3.14 -2.40 -4.65
N GLU A 129 -2.40 -3.51 -4.58
CA GLU A 129 -1.10 -3.59 -3.89
C GLU A 129 -0.05 -2.69 -4.55
N GLN A 130 0.04 -2.71 -5.89
CA GLN A 130 0.97 -1.88 -6.65
C GLN A 130 0.75 -0.39 -6.37
N ARG A 131 -0.52 0.04 -6.33
CA ARG A 131 -0.91 1.42 -5.98
C ARG A 131 -0.45 1.79 -4.56
N CYS A 132 -0.67 0.91 -3.59
CA CYS A 132 -0.24 1.12 -2.21
C CYS A 132 1.30 1.20 -2.12
N THR A 133 2.02 0.32 -2.83
CA THR A 133 3.47 0.30 -2.89
C THR A 133 4.03 1.59 -3.50
N LEU A 134 3.48 2.06 -4.62
CA LEU A 134 3.87 3.33 -5.23
C LEU A 134 3.60 4.51 -4.29
N THR A 135 2.43 4.56 -3.66
CA THR A 135 2.06 5.63 -2.74
C THR A 135 2.99 5.67 -1.52
N ARG A 136 3.36 4.51 -0.93
CA ARG A 136 4.35 4.44 0.15
C ARG A 136 5.71 5.03 -0.26
N LYS A 137 6.16 4.75 -1.48
CA LYS A 137 7.43 5.32 -2.00
C LYS A 137 7.37 6.84 -2.14
N LEU A 138 6.23 7.39 -2.58
CA LEU A 138 6.04 8.84 -2.75
C LEU A 138 6.01 9.59 -1.41
N VAL A 139 5.40 8.99 -0.39
CA VAL A 139 5.29 9.59 0.95
C VAL A 139 6.67 9.73 1.59
N ALA A 140 7.55 8.75 1.40
CA ALA A 140 8.89 8.73 1.99
C ALA A 140 8.86 9.10 3.49
N ASN A 141 9.73 10.01 3.94
CA ASN A 141 9.80 10.51 5.31
C ASN A 141 9.11 11.89 5.48
N ASP A 142 8.26 12.31 4.53
CA ASP A 142 7.60 13.60 4.58
C ASP A 142 6.29 13.53 5.37
N SER A 143 6.20 14.32 6.44
CA SER A 143 5.05 14.32 7.34
C SER A 143 3.79 14.94 6.74
N HIS A 144 3.92 15.90 5.81
CA HIS A 144 2.80 16.55 5.14
C HIS A 144 2.22 15.63 4.06
N ARG A 145 3.05 14.97 3.26
CA ARG A 145 2.62 13.93 2.31
C ARG A 145 1.96 12.78 3.05
N PHE A 146 2.54 12.31 4.16
CA PHE A 146 1.92 11.27 4.99
C PHE A 146 0.55 11.71 5.54
N ALA A 147 0.44 12.97 5.97
CA ALA A 147 -0.82 13.52 6.42
C ALA A 147 -1.87 13.58 5.30
N VAL A 148 -1.49 13.95 4.07
CA VAL A 148 -2.38 13.96 2.92
C VAL A 148 -2.91 12.55 2.61
N VAL A 149 -2.04 11.55 2.46
CA VAL A 149 -2.45 10.18 2.07
C VAL A 149 -3.29 9.47 3.13
N THR A 150 -3.20 9.90 4.39
CA THR A 150 -3.99 9.37 5.51
C THR A 150 -5.26 10.19 5.79
N GLY A 151 -5.56 11.19 4.95
CA GLY A 151 -6.71 12.09 5.15
C GLY A 151 -6.61 12.92 6.43
N ALA A 152 -5.39 13.23 6.88
CA ALA A 152 -5.12 14.12 8.00
C ALA A 152 -5.07 15.60 7.60
N SER A 153 -5.39 15.92 6.35
CA SER A 153 -5.59 17.29 5.87
C SER A 153 -6.95 17.81 6.31
N VAL A 154 -6.98 19.02 6.88
CA VAL A 154 -8.21 19.67 7.36
C VAL A 154 -8.28 21.03 6.70
N SER A 155 -9.19 21.20 5.74
CA SER A 155 -9.43 22.49 5.10
C SER A 155 -10.00 23.51 6.11
N PRO A 156 -9.90 24.82 5.85
CA PRO A 156 -10.48 25.86 6.70
C PRO A 156 -11.97 25.63 6.97
N GLN A 157 -12.75 25.28 5.95
CA GLN A 157 -14.18 24.97 6.13
C GLN A 157 -14.38 23.80 7.12
N LYS A 158 -13.60 22.72 6.99
CA LYS A 158 -13.74 21.57 7.89
C LYS A 158 -13.30 21.90 9.31
N PHE A 159 -12.28 22.75 9.45
CA PHE A 159 -11.82 23.23 10.75
C PHE A 159 -12.89 24.08 11.45
N GLU A 160 -13.57 24.97 10.73
CA GLU A 160 -14.68 25.74 11.28
C GLU A 160 -15.84 24.86 11.72
N VAL A 161 -16.19 23.82 10.96
CA VAL A 161 -17.19 22.85 11.41
C VAL A 161 -16.77 22.20 12.73
N MET A 162 -15.48 21.90 12.92
CA MET A 162 -14.98 21.36 14.18
C MET A 162 -15.05 22.36 15.34
N LEU A 163 -14.88 23.66 15.08
CA LEU A 163 -15.00 24.72 16.09
C LEU A 163 -16.46 25.05 16.42
N SER A 164 -17.31 25.19 15.40
CA SER A 164 -18.73 25.54 15.55
C SER A 164 -19.55 24.52 16.36
N HIS A 165 -19.13 23.24 16.43
CA HIS A 165 -19.75 22.29 17.38
C HIS A 165 -19.59 22.72 18.85
N LYS A 166 -18.55 23.51 19.17
CA LYS A 166 -18.40 24.16 20.47
C LYS A 166 -19.24 25.43 20.53
N ASP A 167 -19.19 26.27 19.50
CA ASP A 167 -19.84 27.58 19.51
C ASP A 167 -21.37 27.53 19.37
N ARG A 168 -21.93 26.50 18.74
CA ARG A 168 -23.39 26.28 18.68
C ARG A 168 -24.00 26.08 20.07
N ARG A 169 -23.23 25.57 21.04
CA ARG A 169 -23.68 25.54 22.44
C ARG A 169 -23.80 26.93 23.04
N ASN A 170 -23.13 27.91 22.45
CA ASN A 170 -23.10 29.31 22.86
C ASN A 170 -23.97 30.20 21.95
N GLY A 171 -24.79 29.62 21.06
CA GLY A 171 -25.73 30.38 20.20
C GLY A 171 -25.09 31.18 19.07
N ARG A 172 -23.82 30.95 18.71
CA ARG A 172 -23.17 31.68 17.61
C ARG A 172 -23.52 31.09 16.25
N GLU A 173 -23.90 31.92 15.29
CA GLU A 173 -24.12 31.49 13.92
C GLU A 173 -22.78 31.11 13.23
N PRO A 174 -22.77 30.11 12.32
CA PRO A 174 -21.56 29.75 11.59
C PRO A 174 -21.15 30.89 10.66
N ASN A 175 -19.92 31.37 10.80
CA ASN A 175 -19.38 32.35 9.86
C ASN A 175 -19.18 31.72 8.48
N THR A 176 -19.48 32.48 7.43
CA THR A 176 -19.11 32.09 6.07
C THR A 176 -17.59 32.08 5.95
N ILE A 177 -17.00 30.89 5.80
CA ILE A 177 -15.54 30.75 5.67
C ILE A 177 -15.13 30.97 4.23
N LEU A 178 -14.38 32.04 4.00
CA LEU A 178 -13.80 32.35 2.70
C LEU A 178 -12.54 31.52 2.47
N CYS A 179 -12.27 31.18 1.21
CA CYS A 179 -10.96 30.64 0.82
C CYS A 179 -9.85 31.66 1.20
N PRO A 180 -8.76 31.24 1.86
CA PRO A 180 -7.72 32.19 2.27
C PRO A 180 -7.02 32.87 1.09
N TRP A 181 -7.05 32.28 -0.10
CA TRP A 181 -6.36 32.79 -1.28
C TRP A 181 -7.27 33.59 -2.20
N CYS A 182 -8.33 32.99 -2.77
CA CYS A 182 -9.23 33.69 -3.69
C CYS A 182 -10.36 34.47 -3.02
N LYS A 183 -10.51 34.35 -1.70
CA LYS A 183 -11.58 35.00 -0.89
C LYS A 183 -13.01 34.63 -1.28
N GLU A 184 -13.22 33.58 -2.09
CA GLU A 184 -14.56 33.08 -2.42
C GLU A 184 -15.18 32.29 -1.25
N ALA A 185 -16.46 32.55 -0.97
CA ALA A 185 -17.23 31.91 0.11
C ALA A 185 -17.42 30.40 -0.06
N ARG A 186 -17.49 29.91 -1.30
CA ARG A 186 -17.64 28.47 -1.59
C ARG A 186 -16.29 27.75 -1.74
N GLY A 187 -15.16 28.45 -1.53
CA GLY A 187 -13.83 27.95 -1.86
C GLY A 187 -13.02 27.35 -0.71
N ALA A 188 -13.50 27.37 0.54
CA ALA A 188 -12.72 26.91 1.69
C ALA A 188 -12.68 25.37 1.88
N ASP A 189 -13.15 24.60 0.90
CA ASP A 189 -13.10 23.14 0.90
C ASP A 189 -11.77 22.62 0.33
N TRP A 190 -11.41 21.38 0.69
CA TRP A 190 -10.15 20.77 0.26
C TRP A 190 -10.01 20.64 -1.26
N GLU A 191 -11.09 20.35 -1.97
CA GLU A 191 -11.04 20.14 -3.43
C GLU A 191 -10.82 21.45 -4.17
N HIS A 192 -11.48 22.53 -3.75
CA HIS A 192 -11.24 23.86 -4.27
C HIS A 192 -9.79 24.26 -4.06
N MET A 193 -9.30 24.18 -2.82
CA MET A 193 -7.95 24.62 -2.47
C MET A 193 -6.86 23.89 -3.26
N VAL A 194 -7.00 22.56 -3.42
CA VAL A 194 -6.00 21.76 -4.14
C VAL A 194 -6.14 21.88 -5.66
N SER A 195 -7.36 21.95 -6.20
CA SER A 195 -7.58 21.71 -7.64
C SER A 195 -8.24 22.85 -8.41
N LYS A 196 -9.05 23.71 -7.77
CA LYS A 196 -9.91 24.69 -8.47
C LYS A 196 -9.55 26.15 -8.18
N CYS A 197 -8.77 26.41 -7.13
CA CYS A 197 -8.44 27.76 -6.72
C CYS A 197 -7.36 28.36 -7.64
N ASN A 198 -7.72 29.30 -8.50
CA ASN A 198 -6.77 29.98 -9.38
C ASN A 198 -5.73 30.81 -8.60
N ALA A 199 -6.11 31.33 -7.42
CA ALA A 199 -5.22 32.11 -6.56
C ALA A 199 -4.33 31.25 -5.65
N SER A 200 -4.46 29.92 -5.69
CA SER A 200 -3.63 29.04 -4.84
C SER A 200 -2.15 29.07 -5.21
N GLY A 201 -1.80 29.47 -6.45
CA GLY A 201 -0.44 29.31 -6.97
C GLY A 201 -0.17 27.90 -7.48
N LYS A 202 -1.22 27.11 -7.72
CA LYS A 202 -1.11 25.78 -8.33
C LYS A 202 -0.30 25.85 -9.63
N PRO A 203 0.70 24.96 -9.82
CA PRO A 203 1.46 24.93 -11.07
C PRO A 203 0.54 24.75 -12.30
N PRO A 204 0.66 25.59 -13.33
CA PRO A 204 -0.26 25.57 -14.48
C PRO A 204 -0.17 24.27 -15.29
N GLU A 205 0.98 23.60 -15.30
CA GLU A 205 1.21 22.31 -15.94
C GLU A 205 0.57 21.14 -15.19
N LEU A 206 0.19 21.32 -13.93
CA LEU A 206 -0.37 20.25 -13.10
C LEU A 206 -1.87 20.09 -13.38
N ALA A 207 -2.19 19.30 -14.39
CA ALA A 207 -3.58 18.96 -14.70
C ALA A 207 -4.31 18.37 -13.47
N PRO A 208 -5.61 18.67 -13.26
CA PRO A 208 -6.38 18.05 -12.19
C PRO A 208 -6.42 16.52 -12.31
N PRO A 209 -6.18 15.76 -11.22
CA PRO A 209 -6.26 14.31 -11.26
C PRO A 209 -7.68 13.82 -11.60
N THR A 210 -7.75 12.85 -12.51
CA THR A 210 -9.00 12.18 -12.89
C THR A 210 -9.37 11.04 -11.95
N ASP A 211 -8.38 10.36 -11.37
CA ASP A 211 -8.58 9.30 -10.36
C ASP A 211 -9.03 9.93 -9.03
N LEU A 212 -10.15 9.43 -8.49
CA LEU A 212 -10.77 9.98 -7.28
C LEU A 212 -9.86 9.86 -6.05
N LEU A 213 -9.14 8.75 -5.90
CA LEU A 213 -8.28 8.50 -4.75
C LEU A 213 -7.06 9.43 -4.78
N GLN A 214 -6.49 9.65 -5.97
CA GLN A 214 -5.44 10.64 -6.18
C GLN A 214 -5.94 12.06 -5.92
N ARG A 215 -7.10 12.43 -6.47
CA ARG A 215 -7.68 13.77 -6.28
C ARG A 215 -7.98 14.10 -4.81
N ARG A 216 -8.43 13.11 -4.04
CA ARG A 216 -8.81 13.30 -2.63
C ARG A 216 -7.64 13.16 -1.66
N LEU A 217 -6.82 12.14 -1.84
CA LEU A 217 -5.81 11.72 -0.88
C LEU A 217 -4.39 11.72 -1.45
N GLY A 218 -4.17 12.15 -2.70
CA GLY A 218 -2.83 12.18 -3.30
C GLY A 218 -2.21 10.79 -3.50
N TRP A 219 -3.02 9.72 -3.52
CA TRP A 219 -2.51 8.38 -3.81
C TRP A 219 -2.01 8.31 -5.26
N ALA A 220 -1.03 7.44 -5.50
CA ALA A 220 -0.53 7.22 -6.85
C ALA A 220 -1.63 6.68 -7.78
N SER A 221 -1.67 7.15 -9.03
CA SER A 221 -2.43 6.50 -10.09
C SER A 221 -1.50 5.59 -10.90
N ILE A 222 -1.94 4.35 -11.13
CA ILE A 222 -1.17 3.36 -11.93
C ILE A 222 -1.13 3.77 -13.40
N ALA A 223 -2.14 4.51 -13.87
CA ALA A 223 -2.25 4.98 -15.25
C ALA A 223 -1.41 6.25 -15.54
N ARG A 224 -0.69 6.78 -14.55
CA ARG A 224 0.07 8.03 -14.68
C ARG A 224 1.54 7.80 -14.36
N ALA A 225 2.39 8.62 -14.96
CA ALA A 225 3.83 8.61 -14.72
C ALA A 225 4.17 8.91 -13.26
N HIS A 226 5.29 8.39 -12.79
CA HIS A 226 5.77 8.60 -11.42
C HIS A 226 5.97 10.09 -11.09
N SER A 227 6.55 10.86 -12.01
CA SER A 227 6.76 12.31 -11.87
C SER A 227 5.46 13.08 -11.64
N TYR A 228 4.41 12.74 -12.41
CA TYR A 228 3.08 13.33 -12.22
C TYR A 228 2.49 12.96 -10.85
N ASN A 229 2.56 11.69 -10.46
CA ASN A 229 2.06 11.25 -9.15
C ASN A 229 2.77 11.97 -7.99
N PHE A 230 4.08 12.18 -8.12
CA PHE A 230 4.88 12.95 -7.17
C PHE A 230 4.43 14.41 -7.13
N ALA A 231 4.36 15.09 -8.27
CA ALA A 231 3.97 16.50 -8.35
C ALA A 231 2.57 16.76 -7.74
N VAL A 232 1.61 15.86 -7.98
CA VAL A 232 0.28 15.96 -7.35
C VAL A 232 0.37 15.88 -5.83
N LEU A 233 1.06 14.86 -5.30
CA LEU A 233 1.15 14.67 -3.85
C LEU A 233 1.94 15.80 -3.18
N ASP A 234 2.99 16.28 -3.85
CA ASP A 234 3.82 17.38 -3.37
C ASP A 234 3.04 18.68 -3.27
N TRP A 235 2.29 19.02 -4.33
CA TRP A 235 1.38 20.17 -4.33
C TRP A 235 0.34 20.08 -3.20
N MET A 236 -0.26 18.91 -2.99
CA MET A 236 -1.22 18.69 -1.90
C MET A 236 -0.58 18.87 -0.52
N ALA A 237 0.69 18.48 -0.36
CA ALA A 237 1.45 18.64 0.87
C ALA A 237 1.78 20.12 1.13
N GLU A 238 2.16 20.87 0.10
CA GLU A 238 2.38 22.32 0.15
C GLU A 238 1.11 23.08 0.54
N VAL A 239 -0.02 22.79 -0.12
CA VAL A 239 -1.34 23.34 0.22
C VAL A 239 -1.66 23.08 1.70
N ARG A 240 -1.41 21.86 2.19
CA ARG A 240 -1.61 21.53 3.61
C ARG A 240 -0.70 22.37 4.51
N GLN A 241 0.57 22.54 4.14
CA GLN A 241 1.53 23.32 4.92
C GLN A 241 1.06 24.77 5.05
N ARG A 242 0.70 25.41 3.94
CA ARG A 242 0.22 26.81 3.92
C ARG A 242 -1.05 27.01 4.75
N ILE A 243 -2.00 26.08 4.70
CA ILE A 243 -3.20 26.11 5.56
C ILE A 243 -2.83 26.09 7.05
N LEU A 244 -1.79 25.33 7.42
CA LEU A 244 -1.35 25.26 8.82
C LEU A 244 -0.64 26.55 9.23
N GLU A 245 0.23 27.09 8.38
CA GLU A 245 0.91 28.37 8.62
C GLU A 245 -0.10 29.49 8.87
N GLU A 246 -1.06 29.68 7.97
CA GLU A 246 -2.14 30.67 8.14
C GLU A 246 -2.92 30.47 9.45
N ARG A 247 -3.24 29.21 9.79
CA ARG A 247 -3.96 28.90 11.03
C ARG A 247 -3.18 29.28 12.27
N TYR A 248 -1.87 29.03 12.30
CA TYR A 248 -1.04 29.31 13.48
C TYR A 248 -0.61 30.78 13.55
N GLU A 249 -0.43 31.46 12.42
CA GLU A 249 -0.17 32.90 12.37
C GLU A 249 -1.33 33.68 13.00
N HIS A 250 -2.57 33.37 12.61
CA HIS A 250 -3.76 33.98 13.20
C HIS A 250 -3.89 33.73 14.71
N MET A 251 -3.42 32.58 15.21
CA MET A 251 -3.40 32.30 16.65
C MET A 251 -2.31 33.07 17.38
N SER A 252 -1.17 33.33 16.73
CA SER A 252 -0.05 34.09 17.31
C SER A 252 -0.28 35.60 17.32
N SER A 253 -1.05 36.13 16.36
CA SER A 253 -1.39 37.55 16.25
C SER A 253 -2.61 37.96 17.08
N ALA A 254 -3.28 37.02 17.74
CA ALA A 254 -4.38 37.35 18.65
C ALA A 254 -3.85 38.32 19.71
N PRO A 255 -4.50 39.49 19.90
CA PRO A 255 -4.03 40.48 20.86
C PRO A 255 -3.92 39.76 22.20
N LYS A 256 -2.69 39.72 22.74
CA LYS A 256 -2.49 39.34 24.14
C LYS A 256 -3.39 40.28 24.89
N VAL A 257 -4.51 39.77 25.40
CA VAL A 257 -5.38 40.51 26.32
C VAL A 257 -4.41 40.97 27.39
N GLN A 258 -4.04 42.25 27.35
CA GLN A 258 -3.23 42.86 28.38
C GLN A 258 -4.10 42.72 29.61
N GLY A 259 -3.83 41.69 30.40
CA GLY A 259 -4.52 41.43 31.63
C GLY A 259 -4.37 42.71 32.43
N THR A 260 -5.44 43.49 32.50
CA THR A 260 -5.55 44.58 33.43
C THR A 260 -5.40 43.92 34.80
N GLY A 261 -4.23 44.14 35.39
CA GLY A 261 -3.85 43.49 36.62
C GLY A 261 -4.89 43.76 37.70
N ARG A 262 -5.27 42.70 38.41
CA ARG A 262 -5.48 42.68 39.86
C ARG A 262 -5.98 41.29 40.28
N ILE A 263 -5.04 40.38 40.52
CA ILE A 263 -5.03 39.59 41.76
C ILE A 263 -3.56 39.41 42.13
N ALA A 264 -3.07 40.25 43.04
CA ALA A 264 -1.87 39.98 43.80
C ALA A 264 -2.25 38.95 44.88
N ALA A 265 -1.72 37.73 44.81
CA ALA A 265 -1.66 36.82 45.95
C ALA A 265 -0.61 35.73 45.74
N ALA A 266 0.43 35.80 46.59
CA ALA A 266 1.28 34.73 47.07
C ALA A 266 2.02 33.85 46.04
N ALA A 267 3.20 34.32 45.66
CA ALA A 267 4.28 33.46 45.18
C ALA A 267 4.77 32.55 46.33
N THR A 268 4.63 31.23 46.16
CA THR A 268 5.45 30.25 46.88
C THR A 268 6.33 29.57 45.84
N ALA A 269 7.64 29.73 46.00
CA ALA A 269 8.66 29.26 45.10
C ALA A 269 8.75 27.72 45.12
N ALA A 270 8.63 27.11 43.95
CA ALA A 270 9.16 25.78 43.68
C ALA A 270 9.92 25.85 42.35
N SER A 271 11.23 26.04 42.48
CA SER A 271 12.22 26.02 41.42
C SER A 271 12.26 24.65 40.73
N TYR A 272 11.82 24.61 39.47
CA TYR A 272 12.10 23.50 38.55
C TYR A 272 12.96 24.04 37.41
N SER A 273 14.27 23.91 37.58
CA SER A 273 15.30 24.28 36.61
C SER A 273 15.19 23.39 35.38
N SER A 274 14.73 23.97 34.28
CA SER A 274 14.81 23.39 32.94
C SER A 274 16.17 23.74 32.35
N SER A 275 17.06 22.76 32.24
CA SER A 275 18.30 22.88 31.48
C SER A 275 18.08 22.24 30.12
N ASN A 276 17.97 23.08 29.09
CA ASN A 276 18.28 22.70 27.73
C ASN A 276 19.78 22.41 27.68
N ASP A 277 20.16 21.23 27.18
CA ASP A 277 21.49 21.10 26.59
C ASP A 277 21.43 20.28 25.30
N HIS A 278 21.93 20.94 24.26
CA HIS A 278 22.10 20.44 22.91
C HIS A 278 23.59 20.18 22.73
N SER A 279 24.03 18.93 22.88
CA SER A 279 25.35 18.33 22.55
C SER A 279 25.30 16.89 23.09
N ASN A 280 25.82 15.81 22.53
CA ASN A 280 27.00 15.66 21.70
C ASN A 280 26.93 14.32 20.95
N ARG A 281 27.70 14.30 19.87
CA ARG A 281 28.17 13.18 19.07
C ARG A 281 29.08 12.26 19.92
N GLN A 282 29.26 11.02 19.45
CA GLN A 282 30.35 10.08 19.79
C GLN A 282 30.29 9.32 21.12
N THR A 283 29.96 8.03 21.04
CA THR A 283 30.80 6.96 21.60
C THR A 283 30.70 5.72 20.71
N ALA A 284 31.75 5.47 19.93
CA ALA A 284 32.13 4.14 19.49
C ALA A 284 33.37 3.75 20.31
N LYS A 285 33.36 2.60 20.99
CA LYS A 285 34.54 1.73 21.24
C LYS A 285 34.18 0.53 22.14
N GLY A 286 34.68 -0.64 21.74
CA GLY A 286 34.65 -1.92 22.44
C GLY A 286 33.73 -2.92 21.74
N ALA A 287 34.17 -3.93 20.99
CA ALA A 287 35.46 -4.58 20.95
C ALA A 287 35.71 -5.20 19.57
N ALA A 288 36.87 -4.92 18.99
CA ALA A 288 37.49 -5.74 17.96
C ALA A 288 38.99 -5.80 18.29
N ALA A 289 39.44 -6.95 18.77
CA ALA A 289 40.85 -7.29 18.91
C ALA A 289 40.98 -8.79 18.67
N ALA A 290 41.32 -9.14 17.43
CA ALA A 290 42.20 -10.26 17.09
C ALA A 290 42.26 -10.36 15.55
N THR A 291 43.25 -9.71 14.95
CA THR A 291 43.74 -10.06 13.62
C THR A 291 45.24 -9.85 13.65
N SER A 292 46.02 -10.88 13.36
CA SER A 292 47.25 -10.77 12.56
C SER A 292 47.91 -12.14 12.40
N ALA A 293 48.73 -12.20 11.33
CA ALA A 293 49.51 -13.30 10.77
C ALA A 293 48.73 -14.12 9.70
N ALA A 294 49.17 -14.21 8.44
CA ALA A 294 50.46 -13.86 7.86
C ALA A 294 50.37 -13.59 6.35
N THR A 295 51.35 -12.80 5.89
CA THR A 295 51.62 -12.37 4.52
C THR A 295 52.48 -13.39 3.78
N ALA A 296 52.16 -13.57 2.49
CA ALA A 296 52.98 -13.98 1.33
C ALA A 296 54.15 -14.97 1.47
N THR A 297 54.10 -16.02 0.66
CA THR A 297 55.25 -16.45 -0.14
C THR A 297 54.75 -17.04 -1.47
N ALA A 298 55.29 -16.55 -2.57
CA ALA A 298 55.11 -17.11 -3.91
C ALA A 298 56.44 -17.71 -4.37
N THR A 299 56.45 -18.98 -4.78
CA THR A 299 57.32 -19.45 -5.87
C THR A 299 56.80 -20.75 -6.49
N ALA A 300 56.95 -20.78 -7.81
CA ALA A 300 56.65 -21.79 -8.82
C ALA A 300 56.81 -23.28 -8.46
N ALA A 301 55.96 -24.14 -9.05
CA ALA A 301 56.39 -25.13 -10.06
C ALA A 301 55.25 -26.04 -10.54
N ALA A 302 55.33 -26.38 -11.83
CA ALA A 302 54.94 -27.65 -12.45
C ALA A 302 53.45 -28.03 -12.61
N THR A 303 52.96 -27.75 -13.82
CA THR A 303 52.55 -28.77 -14.80
C THR A 303 52.08 -30.13 -14.26
N ARG A 304 50.78 -30.44 -14.38
CA ARG A 304 50.27 -31.71 -14.96
C ARG A 304 48.73 -31.78 -14.97
N GLN A 305 48.16 -31.93 -16.17
CA GLN A 305 46.86 -32.56 -16.39
C GLN A 305 46.90 -34.03 -15.93
N PRO A 306 45.73 -34.61 -15.61
CA PRO A 306 45.28 -35.78 -16.39
C PRO A 306 43.78 -35.70 -16.69
N GLN A 307 43.43 -35.78 -17.98
CA GLN A 307 42.97 -36.98 -18.68
C GLN A 307 41.57 -37.48 -18.30
N LYS A 308 40.67 -37.25 -19.26
CA LYS A 308 39.49 -38.07 -19.58
C LYS A 308 39.83 -39.56 -19.47
N ARG A 309 39.05 -40.32 -18.71
CA ARG A 309 38.88 -41.75 -18.92
C ARG A 309 37.44 -42.05 -19.33
N LYS A 310 37.30 -42.43 -20.60
CA LYS A 310 36.24 -43.30 -21.10
C LYS A 310 36.44 -44.68 -20.46
N ALA A 311 35.35 -45.30 -20.03
CA ALA A 311 35.28 -46.75 -19.91
C ALA A 311 33.93 -47.21 -20.48
N ALA A 312 34.03 -47.99 -21.53
CA ALA A 312 32.96 -48.79 -22.12
C ALA A 312 33.31 -50.26 -21.83
N SER A 313 32.32 -51.05 -21.42
CA SER A 313 32.26 -52.52 -21.50
C SER A 313 30.79 -52.87 -21.14
N GLN A 314 29.90 -53.34 -22.02
CA GLN A 314 29.86 -54.66 -22.69
C GLN A 314 30.35 -55.78 -21.73
N SER A 315 29.62 -56.83 -21.39
CA SER A 315 28.55 -57.55 -22.09
C SER A 315 27.96 -58.68 -21.21
N SER A 316 26.87 -59.26 -21.70
CA SER A 316 26.30 -60.60 -21.40
C SER A 316 25.41 -60.69 -20.15
N GLY A 317 24.27 -61.36 -20.16
CA GLY A 317 23.60 -62.13 -21.21
C GLY A 317 22.65 -63.16 -20.61
N ARG A 318 21.55 -63.44 -21.33
CA ARG A 318 20.57 -64.54 -21.19
C ARG A 318 19.56 -64.45 -20.04
N SER A 319 18.34 -64.97 -20.12
CA SER A 319 17.38 -65.38 -21.18
C SER A 319 16.23 -66.10 -20.43
N ALA A 320 15.08 -66.25 -21.11
CA ALA A 320 13.92 -67.09 -20.80
C ALA A 320 12.80 -66.42 -19.96
N SER A 321 11.50 -66.56 -20.23
CA SER A 321 10.64 -66.81 -21.40
C SER A 321 9.25 -67.17 -20.84
N ALA A 322 8.21 -67.07 -21.69
CA ALA A 322 6.83 -67.55 -21.54
C ALA A 322 5.87 -66.59 -20.81
N GLY A 323 4.69 -66.25 -21.35
CA GLY A 323 4.04 -66.68 -22.59
C GLY A 323 2.59 -66.18 -22.66
N GLY A 324 2.07 -66.02 -23.89
CA GLY A 324 0.64 -66.02 -24.27
C GLY A 324 -0.23 -64.84 -23.84
N ASP A 325 -1.27 -64.42 -24.56
CA ASP A 325 -1.72 -64.70 -25.92
C ASP A 325 -2.82 -63.66 -26.27
N GLN A 326 -2.79 -63.21 -27.53
CA GLN A 326 -3.86 -62.78 -28.43
C GLN A 326 -5.22 -62.27 -27.90
N LYS A 327 -5.66 -61.10 -28.40
CA LYS A 327 -6.68 -61.03 -29.48
C LYS A 327 -6.82 -59.63 -30.10
N ALA A 328 -6.99 -59.67 -31.41
CA ALA A 328 -7.15 -58.55 -32.34
C ALA A 328 -8.55 -57.93 -32.31
N VAL A 329 -8.67 -56.63 -32.64
CA VAL A 329 -9.71 -56.08 -33.54
C VAL A 329 -9.14 -54.86 -34.28
N THR A 330 -9.35 -54.89 -35.60
CA THR A 330 -9.15 -53.91 -36.69
C THR A 330 -9.78 -52.52 -36.40
N SER A 331 -9.29 -51.38 -36.91
CA SER A 331 -9.43 -50.95 -38.32
C SER A 331 -9.08 -49.45 -38.50
N SER A 332 -8.71 -49.09 -39.73
CA SER A 332 -8.73 -47.74 -40.38
C SER A 332 -7.70 -46.69 -39.91
N SER A 333 -6.67 -46.36 -40.69
CA SER A 333 -6.66 -45.60 -41.96
C SER A 333 -7.03 -44.12 -41.80
N THR A 334 -6.02 -43.24 -41.77
CA THR A 334 -5.91 -42.13 -42.73
C THR A 334 -4.50 -41.49 -42.65
N LYS A 335 -3.88 -41.40 -43.83
CA LYS A 335 -2.63 -40.68 -44.11
C LYS A 335 -2.87 -39.18 -44.02
N SER A 336 -1.88 -38.42 -43.56
CA SER A 336 -1.53 -37.12 -44.15
C SER A 336 -0.09 -36.76 -43.82
N LYS A 337 0.61 -36.35 -44.87
CA LYS A 337 2.05 -36.08 -45.02
C LYS A 337 2.28 -34.56 -45.03
N LEU A 338 3.53 -34.16 -44.73
CA LEU A 338 4.18 -32.86 -45.03
C LEU A 338 3.65 -31.65 -44.21
N SER A 339 4.43 -30.66 -43.78
CA SER A 339 5.77 -30.17 -44.16
C SER A 339 6.34 -29.24 -43.07
N THR A 340 7.65 -29.02 -43.17
CA THR A 340 8.59 -28.21 -42.36
C THR A 340 8.36 -26.67 -42.39
N PRO A 341 9.08 -25.89 -41.55
CA PRO A 341 8.69 -24.55 -41.11
C PRO A 341 9.31 -23.41 -41.94
N ALA A 342 8.70 -22.22 -41.88
CA ALA A 342 9.28 -21.00 -42.46
C ALA A 342 9.05 -19.73 -41.62
N LYS A 343 10.20 -19.10 -41.30
CA LYS A 343 10.53 -17.66 -41.41
C LYS A 343 9.89 -16.62 -40.48
N LYS A 344 10.77 -16.12 -39.61
CA LYS A 344 10.97 -14.72 -39.19
C LYS A 344 10.47 -13.69 -40.22
N ARG A 345 9.82 -12.62 -39.74
CA ARG A 345 9.97 -11.24 -40.26
C ARG A 345 9.72 -10.19 -39.17
N LYS A 346 10.69 -9.29 -39.03
CA LYS A 346 10.60 -7.95 -38.44
C LYS A 346 9.99 -6.99 -39.49
N CYS A 347 9.19 -6.03 -39.05
CA CYS A 347 9.03 -4.66 -39.60
C CYS A 347 8.62 -3.79 -38.38
N SER A 348 9.36 -2.81 -37.85
CA SER A 348 9.82 -1.51 -38.39
C SER A 348 8.69 -0.61 -38.92
N GLU A 349 8.45 0.45 -38.14
CA GLU A 349 8.03 1.84 -38.44
C GLU A 349 7.35 2.16 -39.80
N VAL A 350 6.28 2.96 -39.76
CA VAL A 350 6.26 4.40 -40.13
C VAL A 350 4.81 4.93 -40.19
N LEU A 351 4.63 6.06 -39.50
CA LEU A 351 3.75 7.24 -39.63
C LEU A 351 2.54 7.30 -40.61
N ASN A 352 1.57 8.10 -40.13
CA ASN A 352 0.65 9.03 -40.83
C ASN A 352 -0.80 8.61 -41.09
N GLY A 353 -1.74 9.47 -40.64
CA GLY A 353 -2.99 9.71 -41.35
C GLY A 353 -4.28 9.78 -40.51
N CYS A 354 -4.55 10.91 -39.85
CA CYS A 354 -5.92 11.42 -39.69
C CYS A 354 -6.35 12.03 -41.04
N PRO A 355 -7.64 12.01 -41.49
CA PRO A 355 -8.73 12.87 -40.97
C PRO A 355 -10.16 12.26 -41.20
N PRO A 356 -11.29 13.03 -41.30
CA PRO A 356 -11.99 13.79 -40.26
C PRO A 356 -13.49 13.43 -40.07
N LEU A 357 -14.02 13.96 -38.96
CA LEU A 357 -15.40 14.29 -38.57
C LEU A 357 -16.57 14.09 -39.57
N LYS A 358 -17.62 13.38 -39.12
CA LYS A 358 -19.00 13.55 -39.61
C LYS A 358 -19.96 13.92 -38.47
N LYS A 359 -20.75 14.97 -38.75
CA LYS A 359 -21.80 15.59 -37.95
C LYS A 359 -22.96 14.61 -37.70
N CYS A 360 -23.47 14.54 -36.48
CA CYS A 360 -24.83 14.04 -36.23
C CYS A 360 -25.60 15.10 -35.44
N ARG A 361 -26.49 15.78 -36.17
CA ARG A 361 -27.46 16.77 -35.69
C ARG A 361 -28.80 16.03 -35.66
N ARG A 362 -29.42 15.87 -34.48
CA ARG A 362 -30.87 15.62 -34.38
C ARG A 362 -31.43 16.33 -33.15
N SER A 363 -32.21 17.34 -33.46
CA SER A 363 -33.22 17.99 -32.64
C SER A 363 -34.43 17.08 -32.52
N THR A 364 -34.95 16.92 -31.30
CA THR A 364 -36.37 16.60 -31.08
C THR A 364 -36.80 17.28 -29.78
N THR A 365 -37.61 18.32 -29.98
CA THR A 365 -38.52 18.97 -29.04
C THR A 365 -39.46 17.94 -28.40
N ALA A 366 -39.60 17.97 -27.08
CA ALA A 366 -40.69 17.29 -26.36
C ALA A 366 -41.47 18.34 -25.58
N ALA A 367 -42.78 18.34 -25.83
CA ALA A 367 -43.77 19.28 -25.33
C ALA A 367 -44.10 19.04 -23.86
N VAL A 368 -44.40 20.13 -23.17
CA VAL A 368 -45.00 20.20 -21.83
C VAL A 368 -46.53 20.15 -22.01
N PRO A 369 -47.27 19.26 -21.31
CA PRO A 369 -48.70 19.44 -21.15
C PRO A 369 -48.99 20.22 -19.88
N GLY A 370 -49.76 21.30 -20.05
CA GLY A 370 -50.37 22.04 -18.96
C GLY A 370 -51.48 21.23 -18.28
N GLY A 371 -51.57 21.39 -16.97
CA GLY A 371 -52.73 21.01 -16.17
C GLY A 371 -53.21 22.24 -15.41
N VAL A 372 -54.43 22.68 -15.74
CA VAL A 372 -55.26 23.60 -14.96
C VAL A 372 -56.55 22.84 -14.72
N VAL A 373 -56.88 22.52 -13.46
CA VAL A 373 -58.27 22.38 -12.99
C VAL A 373 -58.30 22.68 -11.48
N SER A 374 -59.16 23.65 -11.14
CA SER A 374 -59.86 23.95 -9.87
C SER A 374 -59.08 24.23 -8.58
#